data_AF-A0A832HJY1-F1
#
_entry.id   AF-A0A832HJY1-F1
#
_cell.length_a   1.000
_cell.length_b   1.000
_cell.length_c   1.000
_cell.angle_alpha   90.00
_cell.angle_beta   90.00
_cell.angle_gamma   90.00
#
_symmetry.space_group_name_H-M   'P 1'
#
loop_
_entity.id
_entity.type
_entity.pdbx_description
1 polymer ?
#
loop_
_entity_poly.entity_id
_entity_poly.type
_entity_poly.pdbx_seq_one_letter_code
_entity_poly.pdbx_strand_id
1 'polypeptide(L)'
;MKVKNLNPMERHVEKIVLGVAVAGAGYLAYAGLQPTKLDNPDIEVTAVESKIEQAVASVEASAKRLENTPLVRKAPVNVNIDPNTRLPKELIVQAPRFAPLQRSASAATQAGPQDTTIVLTPYPVPAPVNVEVTVGRGVIIPGQKGPDGQPIAVAPGALAPEPLDVNFARIAGYFPESEFRAMLTREGNPAQKTKPLPQDRQQLLAYYRVEVERRTRSVTGVGQWQPVAATKAVPPQQSFDLTGVPYEQAREVALLLQRPEVVHNTLQPTFYADVMLPPVPAAPARAVPAGGGGRPVAGGVGAPGVGGARPVAPAIPPAGEGFESSPVAAGGGAPGSLTPSANPAYSLFWFFDETVVPGEAYEYRTRVVMFNPTYGFDPRIGLDKDELRSKPFIASNWVAAGNVEIKGNLHFFFSSSSMSNNSASVRIYKFTLGRWQAADFSANPGSVVGTTARATRTGLTVDFSTGYTVVDVIPVGSGNFRVVLLSPSGELVSRTTGADQASSDRREIDDEFNKQFKTPKTPAAKAGNPGAEGF
;
A
#
# COMPACT_ATOMS: atom_id res chain seq x y z
N MET A 1 16.19 39.73 -23.43
CA MET A 1 15.10 39.75 -24.44
C MET A 1 14.17 38.57 -24.17
N LYS A 2 12.84 38.79 -24.05
CA LYS A 2 11.86 37.72 -23.78
C LYS A 2 11.41 37.10 -25.11
N VAL A 3 12.05 36.00 -25.52
CA VAL A 3 11.62 35.22 -26.69
C VAL A 3 10.41 34.38 -26.27
N LYS A 4 9.21 34.87 -26.58
CA LYS A 4 7.96 34.11 -26.43
C LYS A 4 7.75 33.36 -27.74
N ASN A 5 7.56 32.04 -27.66
CA ASN A 5 7.30 31.08 -28.77
C ASN A 5 8.48 30.24 -29.26
N LEU A 6 9.32 29.69 -28.36
CA LEU A 6 10.15 28.52 -28.70
C LEU A 6 9.38 27.24 -28.41
N ASN A 7 9.50 26.27 -29.32
CA ASN A 7 8.85 24.97 -29.22
C ASN A 7 9.37 24.24 -27.95
N PRO A 8 8.53 23.54 -27.16
CA PRO A 8 8.96 22.86 -25.93
C PRO A 8 10.21 21.98 -26.07
N MET A 9 10.47 21.41 -27.25
CA MET A 9 11.71 20.67 -27.56
C MET A 9 12.96 21.57 -27.56
N GLU A 10 12.94 22.72 -28.22
CA GLU A 10 14.08 23.65 -28.26
C GLU A 10 14.42 24.19 -26.86
N ARG A 11 13.41 24.33 -26.00
CA ARG A 11 13.58 24.76 -24.61
C ARG A 11 14.31 23.73 -23.74
N HIS A 12 14.45 22.49 -24.20
CA HIS A 12 15.03 21.37 -23.45
C HIS A 12 16.27 20.76 -24.11
N VAL A 13 16.67 21.19 -25.32
CA VAL A 13 17.88 20.69 -26.00
C VAL A 13 19.12 20.85 -25.12
N GLU A 14 19.30 22.00 -24.48
CA GLU A 14 20.45 22.26 -23.60
C GLU A 14 20.51 21.26 -22.42
N LYS A 15 19.35 20.93 -21.83
CA LYS A 15 19.26 19.95 -20.73
C LYS A 15 19.55 18.52 -21.20
N ILE A 16 19.12 18.18 -22.41
CA ILE A 16 19.37 16.86 -23.01
C ILE A 16 20.87 16.72 -23.33
N VAL A 17 21.49 17.73 -23.93
CA VAL A 17 22.94 17.75 -24.21
C VAL A 17 23.75 17.65 -22.92
N LEU A 18 23.37 18.40 -21.88
CA LEU A 18 24.01 18.30 -20.58
C LEU A 18 23.83 16.91 -19.95
N GLY A 19 22.64 16.31 -20.07
CA GLY A 19 22.38 14.95 -19.59
C GLY A 19 23.24 13.89 -20.28
N VAL A 20 23.42 14.00 -21.60
CA VAL A 20 24.29 13.08 -22.37
C VAL A 20 25.76 13.27 -22.00
N ALA A 21 26.23 14.51 -21.79
CA ALA A 21 27.60 14.79 -21.38
C ALA A 21 27.92 14.19 -19.99
N VAL A 22 27.00 14.34 -19.02
CA VAL A 22 27.15 13.76 -17.68
C VAL A 22 27.14 12.23 -17.72
N ALA A 23 26.26 11.63 -18.52
CA ALA A 23 26.23 10.19 -18.70
C ALA A 23 27.52 9.66 -19.36
N GLY A 24 28.06 10.36 -20.35
CA GLY A 24 29.33 10.03 -21.00
C GLY A 24 30.53 10.11 -20.04
N ALA A 25 30.60 11.17 -19.22
CA ALA A 25 31.64 11.31 -18.20
C ALA A 25 31.55 10.22 -17.13
N GLY A 26 30.33 9.87 -16.69
CA GLY A 26 30.08 8.77 -15.76
C GLY A 26 30.51 7.41 -16.31
N TYR A 27 30.25 7.15 -17.60
CA TYR A 27 30.69 5.93 -18.27
C TYR A 27 32.23 5.84 -18.37
N LEU A 28 32.91 6.93 -18.70
CA LEU A 28 34.38 6.97 -18.74
C LEU A 28 35.02 6.77 -17.37
N ALA A 29 34.45 7.38 -16.32
CA ALA A 29 34.90 7.16 -14.94
C ALA A 29 34.70 5.70 -14.50
N TYR A 30 33.55 5.10 -14.84
CA TYR A 30 33.28 3.69 -14.57
C TYR A 30 34.23 2.76 -15.33
N ALA A 31 34.52 3.05 -16.61
CA ALA A 31 35.47 2.29 -17.41
C ALA A 31 36.91 2.38 -16.87
N GLY A 32 37.33 3.55 -16.37
CA GLY A 32 38.64 3.75 -15.75
C GLY A 32 38.81 3.09 -14.37
N LEU A 33 37.70 2.77 -13.69
CA LEU A 33 37.70 2.10 -12.38
C LEU A 33 37.62 0.57 -12.47
N GLN A 34 37.42 -0.01 -13.66
CA GLN A 34 37.46 -1.45 -13.80
C GLN A 34 38.91 -1.95 -13.67
N PRO A 35 39.22 -2.83 -12.69
CA PRO A 35 40.56 -3.38 -12.53
C PRO A 35 40.84 -4.32 -13.71
N THR A 36 41.56 -3.83 -14.70
CA THR A 36 42.16 -4.68 -15.71
C THR A 36 43.26 -5.49 -15.03
N LYS A 37 43.03 -6.80 -14.87
CA LYS A 37 44.12 -7.73 -14.59
C LYS A 37 45.01 -7.75 -15.82
N LEU A 38 46.07 -6.95 -15.78
CA LEU A 38 47.14 -6.96 -16.76
C LEU A 38 48.04 -8.15 -16.44
N ASP A 39 47.75 -9.29 -17.06
CA ASP A 39 48.58 -10.50 -16.96
C ASP A 39 49.86 -10.42 -17.84
N ASN A 40 50.24 -9.23 -18.32
CA ASN A 40 51.47 -9.05 -19.09
C ASN A 40 52.02 -7.62 -18.93
N PRO A 41 53.25 -7.42 -18.39
CA PRO A 41 53.78 -6.09 -18.09
C PRO A 41 54.27 -5.29 -19.31
N ASP A 42 54.26 -5.86 -20.52
CA ASP A 42 54.69 -5.18 -21.74
C ASP A 42 53.50 -4.94 -22.68
N ILE A 43 52.73 -3.89 -22.41
CA ILE A 43 51.79 -3.33 -23.39
C ILE A 43 52.33 -1.97 -23.84
N GLU A 44 52.80 -1.91 -25.07
CA GLU A 44 53.16 -0.65 -25.72
C GLU A 44 51.93 0.27 -25.78
N VAL A 45 52.11 1.51 -25.33
CA VAL A 45 51.10 2.58 -25.23
C VAL A 45 50.33 2.80 -26.54
N THR A 46 50.94 2.46 -27.68
CA THR A 46 50.37 2.49 -29.04
C THR A 46 49.11 1.62 -29.21
N ALA A 47 48.97 0.51 -28.48
CA ALA A 47 47.80 -0.37 -28.60
C ALA A 47 46.53 0.19 -27.91
N VAL A 48 46.69 1.14 -26.98
CA VAL A 48 45.58 1.81 -26.29
C VAL A 48 45.06 2.97 -27.13
N GLU A 49 45.97 3.74 -27.76
CA GLU A 49 45.60 4.86 -28.64
C GLU A 49 44.74 4.39 -29.83
N SER A 50 45.10 3.27 -30.47
CA SER A 50 44.33 2.75 -31.61
C SER A 50 42.89 2.36 -31.24
N LYS A 51 42.66 1.87 -30.01
CA LYS A 51 41.32 1.48 -29.54
C LYS A 51 40.47 2.71 -29.20
N ILE A 52 41.10 3.77 -28.70
CA ILE A 52 40.43 5.05 -28.44
C ILE A 52 40.01 5.69 -29.75
N GLU A 53 40.90 5.74 -30.75
CA GLU A 53 40.57 6.27 -32.08
C GLU A 53 39.42 5.50 -32.74
N GLN A 54 39.41 4.16 -32.63
CA GLN A 54 38.36 3.32 -33.18
C GLN A 54 36.99 3.55 -32.50
N ALA A 55 36.98 3.77 -31.18
CA ALA A 55 35.77 4.10 -30.44
C ALA A 55 35.24 5.50 -30.78
N VAL A 56 36.12 6.49 -30.92
CA VAL A 56 35.75 7.85 -31.36
C VAL A 56 35.14 7.83 -32.76
N ALA A 57 35.77 7.11 -33.70
CA ALA A 57 35.27 6.97 -35.06
C ALA A 57 33.88 6.30 -35.12
N SER A 58 33.59 5.31 -34.25
CA SER A 58 32.27 4.67 -34.22
C SER A 58 31.17 5.57 -33.68
N VAL A 59 31.51 6.45 -32.71
CA VAL A 59 30.58 7.44 -32.16
C VAL A 59 30.26 8.52 -33.20
N GLU A 60 31.27 9.05 -33.91
CA GLU A 60 31.06 10.02 -34.99
C GLU A 60 30.22 9.44 -36.14
N ALA A 61 30.46 8.17 -36.52
CA ALA A 61 29.66 7.50 -37.54
C ALA A 61 28.19 7.34 -37.11
N SER A 62 27.94 7.11 -35.82
CA SER A 62 26.60 6.99 -35.25
C SER A 62 25.89 8.34 -35.18
N ALA A 63 26.62 9.41 -34.83
CA ALA A 63 26.10 10.79 -34.85
C ALA A 63 25.68 11.23 -36.26
N LYS A 64 26.51 10.95 -37.29
CA LYS A 64 26.17 11.20 -38.70
C LYS A 64 24.94 10.42 -39.18
N ARG A 65 24.70 9.22 -38.66
CA ARG A 65 23.47 8.45 -38.98
C ARG A 65 22.22 9.08 -38.39
N LEU A 66 22.32 9.63 -37.18
CA LEU A 66 21.23 10.35 -36.51
C LEU A 66 20.88 11.66 -37.24
N GLU A 67 21.86 12.43 -37.70
CA GLU A 67 21.61 13.65 -38.50
C GLU A 67 20.89 13.37 -39.82
N ASN A 68 21.14 12.22 -40.44
CA ASN A 68 20.56 11.85 -41.74
C ASN A 68 19.28 11.02 -41.64
N THR A 69 18.74 10.79 -40.44
CA THR A 69 17.48 10.04 -40.26
C THR A 69 16.29 10.98 -40.49
N PRO A 70 15.49 10.80 -41.55
CA PRO A 70 14.37 11.69 -41.83
C PRO A 70 13.34 11.62 -40.69
N LEU A 71 13.02 12.77 -40.10
CA LEU A 71 12.01 12.90 -39.07
C LEU A 71 10.66 12.38 -39.59
N VAL A 72 10.20 11.27 -39.03
CA VAL A 72 8.92 10.63 -39.35
C VAL A 72 7.80 11.65 -39.15
N ARG A 73 7.03 11.88 -40.22
CA ARG A 73 5.84 12.75 -40.21
C ARG A 73 4.85 12.26 -39.14
N LYS A 74 4.44 13.17 -38.25
CA LYS A 74 3.35 12.95 -37.29
C LYS A 74 2.10 12.47 -38.03
N ALA A 75 1.58 11.31 -37.64
CA ALA A 75 0.23 10.90 -37.98
C ALA A 75 -0.77 11.83 -37.26
N PRO A 76 -1.82 12.33 -37.92
CA PRO A 76 -2.88 13.07 -37.25
C PRO A 76 -3.72 12.10 -36.41
N VAL A 77 -3.66 12.24 -35.09
CA VAL A 77 -4.61 11.64 -34.17
C VAL A 77 -5.84 12.53 -34.13
N ASN A 78 -6.82 12.25 -34.99
CA ASN A 78 -8.19 12.73 -34.81
C ASN A 78 -8.96 11.64 -34.08
N VAL A 79 -9.18 11.82 -32.77
CA VAL A 79 -10.21 11.06 -32.05
C VAL A 79 -11.54 11.72 -32.37
N ASN A 80 -12.23 11.20 -33.37
CA ASN A 80 -13.63 11.52 -33.63
C ASN A 80 -14.47 10.72 -32.64
N ILE A 81 -15.03 11.37 -31.62
CA ILE A 81 -16.01 10.77 -30.73
C ILE A 81 -17.35 10.85 -31.45
N ASP A 82 -17.86 9.71 -31.89
CA ASP A 82 -19.21 9.59 -32.43
C ASP A 82 -20.24 9.76 -31.30
N PRO A 83 -21.09 10.80 -31.31
CA PRO A 83 -22.12 11.00 -30.28
C PRO A 83 -23.27 9.97 -30.35
N ASN A 84 -23.27 9.03 -31.31
CA ASN A 84 -24.32 8.04 -31.50
C ASN A 84 -23.95 6.61 -31.11
N THR A 85 -22.79 6.35 -30.50
CA THR A 85 -22.46 5.01 -30.01
C THR A 85 -23.31 4.66 -28.78
N ARG A 86 -24.50 4.10 -29.03
CA ARG A 86 -25.37 3.55 -27.99
C ARG A 86 -24.65 2.40 -27.28
N LEU A 87 -24.55 2.50 -25.95
CA LEU A 87 -24.12 1.41 -25.08
C LEU A 87 -24.91 0.11 -25.38
N PRO A 88 -24.27 -1.07 -25.39
CA PRO A 88 -24.95 -2.33 -25.65
C PRO A 88 -26.05 -2.56 -24.61
N LYS A 89 -27.25 -2.85 -25.11
CA LYS A 89 -28.51 -2.90 -24.35
C LYS A 89 -28.77 -4.25 -23.65
N GLU A 90 -27.79 -5.11 -23.52
CA GLU A 90 -27.99 -6.50 -23.07
C GLU A 90 -27.19 -6.81 -21.81
N LEU A 91 -27.71 -6.34 -20.68
CA LEU A 91 -27.81 -7.14 -19.45
C LEU A 91 -28.88 -6.52 -18.54
N ILE A 92 -30.13 -6.51 -19.01
CA ILE A 92 -31.29 -6.21 -18.17
C ILE A 92 -31.58 -7.48 -17.35
N VAL A 93 -30.86 -7.67 -16.26
CA VAL A 93 -31.39 -8.45 -15.13
C VAL A 93 -32.50 -7.59 -14.54
N GLN A 94 -33.72 -8.12 -14.52
CA GLN A 94 -34.91 -7.44 -14.04
C GLN A 94 -34.70 -6.93 -12.60
N ALA A 95 -34.42 -5.65 -12.46
CA ALA A 95 -34.61 -4.95 -11.19
C ALA A 95 -36.11 -5.03 -10.83
N PRO A 96 -36.46 -5.22 -9.54
CA PRO A 96 -37.85 -5.14 -9.13
C PRO A 96 -38.41 -3.79 -9.55
N ARG A 97 -39.51 -3.82 -10.32
CA ARG A 97 -40.27 -2.63 -10.69
C ARG A 97 -40.78 -2.00 -9.39
N PHE A 98 -40.09 -1.01 -8.86
CA PHE A 98 -40.69 -0.11 -7.90
C PHE A 98 -41.91 0.51 -8.56
N ALA A 99 -43.08 0.37 -7.92
CA ALA A 99 -44.27 1.10 -8.32
C ALA A 99 -43.89 2.58 -8.45
N PRO A 100 -44.34 3.29 -9.50
CA PRO A 100 -44.17 4.73 -9.55
C PRO A 100 -44.77 5.29 -8.26
N LEU A 101 -43.95 5.96 -7.44
CA LEU A 101 -44.45 6.79 -6.36
C LEU A 101 -45.47 7.71 -6.99
N GLN A 102 -46.75 7.44 -6.75
CA GLN A 102 -47.83 8.35 -7.08
C GLN A 102 -47.44 9.66 -6.41
N ARG A 103 -47.02 10.65 -7.21
CA ARG A 103 -46.95 12.03 -6.77
C ARG A 103 -48.33 12.33 -6.23
N SER A 104 -48.47 12.33 -4.91
CA SER A 104 -49.63 12.93 -4.27
C SER A 104 -49.65 14.36 -4.77
N ALA A 105 -50.60 14.65 -5.65
CA ALA A 105 -50.89 16.00 -6.12
C ALA A 105 -51.27 16.79 -4.88
N SER A 106 -50.26 17.36 -4.24
CA SER A 106 -50.44 18.27 -3.11
C SER A 106 -51.16 19.46 -3.70
N ALA A 107 -52.36 19.71 -3.21
CA ALA A 107 -53.19 20.84 -3.59
C ALA A 107 -52.33 22.10 -3.62
N ALA A 108 -52.15 22.67 -4.81
CA ALA A 108 -51.45 23.93 -5.00
C ALA A 108 -52.35 25.05 -4.47
N THR A 109 -52.32 25.26 -3.16
CA THR A 109 -52.84 26.49 -2.56
C THR A 109 -51.95 27.63 -3.06
N GLN A 110 -52.52 28.56 -3.83
CA GLN A 110 -51.88 29.80 -4.25
C GLN A 110 -51.55 30.67 -3.02
N ALA A 111 -50.46 30.36 -2.33
CA ALA A 111 -49.83 31.30 -1.43
C ALA A 111 -49.09 32.33 -2.31
N GLY A 112 -49.44 33.62 -2.16
CA GLY A 112 -48.75 34.71 -2.83
C GLY A 112 -47.23 34.67 -2.58
N PRO A 113 -46.43 35.36 -3.41
CA PRO A 113 -44.97 35.31 -3.36
C PRO A 113 -44.46 35.87 -2.02
N GLN A 114 -44.38 35.02 -1.01
CA GLN A 114 -43.64 35.34 0.20
C GLN A 114 -42.16 35.17 -0.12
N ASP A 115 -41.49 36.32 -0.23
CA ASP A 115 -40.07 36.49 -0.42
C ASP A 115 -39.33 35.97 0.82
N THR A 116 -39.35 34.65 0.98
CA THR A 116 -38.66 33.93 2.05
C THR A 116 -37.34 33.50 1.47
N THR A 117 -36.37 34.40 1.52
CA THR A 117 -34.95 34.05 1.35
C THR A 117 -34.60 33.04 2.43
N ILE A 118 -34.55 31.76 2.06
CA ILE A 118 -34.20 30.68 2.98
C ILE A 118 -32.70 30.76 3.19
N VAL A 119 -32.26 31.18 4.37
CA VAL A 119 -30.83 31.19 4.69
C VAL A 119 -30.39 29.75 5.00
N LEU A 120 -29.43 29.20 4.27
CA LEU A 120 -28.80 27.91 4.59
C LEU A 120 -27.44 28.17 5.23
N THR A 121 -27.25 27.64 6.43
CA THR A 121 -25.97 27.70 7.13
C THR A 121 -24.93 26.86 6.36
N PRO A 122 -23.70 27.35 6.14
CA PRO A 122 -22.66 26.52 5.55
C PRO A 122 -22.48 25.26 6.41
N TYR A 123 -22.60 24.09 5.79
CA TYR A 123 -22.39 22.80 6.44
C TYR A 123 -20.93 22.40 6.25
N PRO A 124 -20.02 22.66 7.21
CA PRO A 124 -18.68 22.11 7.10
C PRO A 124 -18.79 20.59 7.10
N VAL A 125 -18.18 19.93 6.12
CA VAL A 125 -18.06 18.47 6.11
C VAL A 125 -17.26 18.08 7.36
N PRO A 126 -17.80 17.25 8.27
CA PRO A 126 -17.08 16.81 9.44
C PRO A 126 -15.74 16.20 9.07
N ALA A 127 -14.72 16.49 9.88
CA ALA A 127 -13.43 15.89 9.70
C ALA A 127 -13.50 14.39 10.06
N PRO A 128 -12.78 13.50 9.35
CA PRO A 128 -12.71 12.10 9.74
C PRO A 128 -12.10 11.94 11.15
N VAL A 129 -12.57 10.95 11.89
CA VAL A 129 -12.18 10.66 13.27
C VAL A 129 -11.45 9.32 13.37
N ASN A 130 -10.66 9.15 14.43
CA ASN A 130 -9.85 7.96 14.69
C ASN A 130 -9.03 7.53 13.46
N VAL A 131 -8.35 8.50 12.85
CA VAL A 131 -7.51 8.24 11.69
C VAL A 131 -6.19 7.66 12.16
N GLU A 132 -5.87 6.45 11.70
CA GLU A 132 -4.68 5.70 12.07
C GLU A 132 -3.88 5.32 10.83
N VAL A 133 -2.55 5.25 10.98
CA VAL A 133 -1.67 4.66 9.98
C VAL A 133 -0.99 3.42 10.55
N THR A 134 -1.10 2.32 9.83
CA THR A 134 -0.41 1.06 10.14
C THR A 134 0.50 0.68 8.98
N VAL A 135 1.75 0.33 9.27
CA VAL A 135 2.71 -0.11 8.25
C VAL A 135 2.67 -1.62 8.09
N GLY A 136 2.90 -2.11 6.88
CA GLY A 136 2.90 -3.53 6.59
C GLY A 136 3.80 -3.89 5.41
N ARG A 137 4.01 -5.19 5.26
CA ARG A 137 4.68 -5.80 4.11
C ARG A 137 3.75 -6.81 3.48
N GLY A 138 3.75 -6.87 2.17
CA GLY A 138 2.91 -7.78 1.40
C GLY A 138 3.63 -8.28 0.16
N VAL A 139 2.99 -9.25 -0.49
CA VAL A 139 3.40 -9.72 -1.81
C VAL A 139 2.26 -9.43 -2.76
N ILE A 140 2.53 -8.68 -3.81
CA ILE A 140 1.59 -8.47 -4.90
C ILE A 140 2.04 -9.34 -6.06
N ILE A 141 1.13 -10.13 -6.61
CA ILE A 141 1.34 -10.78 -7.89
C ILE A 141 0.82 -9.78 -8.93
N PRO A 142 1.70 -9.11 -9.70
CA PRO A 142 1.23 -8.13 -10.68
C PRO A 142 0.36 -8.86 -11.71
N GLY A 143 -0.89 -8.43 -11.86
CA GLY A 143 -1.70 -8.87 -12.98
C GLY A 143 -0.99 -8.51 -14.29
N GLN A 144 -0.87 -9.46 -15.23
CA GLN A 144 -0.36 -9.12 -16.55
C GLN A 144 -1.34 -8.14 -17.20
N LYS A 145 -0.84 -6.95 -17.58
CA LYS A 145 -1.62 -5.95 -18.32
C LYS A 145 -1.17 -5.93 -19.77
N GLY A 146 -2.15 -5.87 -20.68
CA GLY A 146 -1.94 -5.70 -22.11
C GLY A 146 -1.36 -4.33 -22.45
N PRO A 147 -0.98 -4.11 -23.72
CA PRO A 147 -0.58 -2.80 -24.22
C PRO A 147 -1.64 -1.70 -23.98
N ASP A 148 -2.90 -2.10 -23.82
CA ASP A 148 -4.07 -1.28 -23.53
C ASP A 148 -4.36 -1.11 -22.03
N GLY A 149 -3.54 -1.71 -21.16
CA GLY A 149 -3.70 -1.67 -19.70
C GLY A 149 -4.75 -2.64 -19.15
N GLN A 150 -5.42 -3.42 -20.01
CA GLN A 150 -6.42 -4.40 -19.58
C GLN A 150 -5.75 -5.67 -19.05
N PRO A 151 -6.33 -6.36 -18.05
CA PRO A 151 -5.82 -7.65 -17.60
C PRO A 151 -5.78 -8.65 -18.75
N ILE A 152 -4.61 -9.22 -19.04
CA ILE A 152 -4.50 -10.34 -19.98
C ILE A 152 -4.74 -11.62 -19.19
N ALA A 153 -5.61 -12.50 -19.71
CA ALA A 153 -5.66 -13.87 -19.22
C ALA A 153 -4.28 -14.51 -19.42
N VAL A 154 -3.66 -14.98 -18.33
CA VAL A 154 -2.37 -15.66 -18.39
C VAL A 154 -2.56 -16.91 -19.25
N ALA A 155 -1.93 -16.93 -20.42
CA ALA A 155 -2.03 -18.08 -21.33
C ALA A 155 -1.54 -19.35 -20.63
N PRO A 156 -2.20 -20.51 -20.81
CA PRO A 156 -1.69 -21.76 -20.26
C PRO A 156 -0.24 -21.99 -20.67
N GLY A 157 0.67 -22.08 -19.69
CA GLY A 157 2.12 -22.26 -19.90
C GLY A 157 2.95 -20.97 -19.92
N ALA A 158 2.35 -19.78 -19.83
CA ALA A 158 3.11 -18.56 -19.56
C ALA A 158 3.71 -18.63 -18.15
N LEU A 159 4.95 -18.14 -18.00
CA LEU A 159 5.58 -18.01 -16.68
C LEU A 159 4.68 -17.16 -15.78
N ALA A 160 4.36 -17.69 -14.59
CA ALA A 160 3.62 -16.94 -13.60
C ALA A 160 4.37 -15.63 -13.31
N PRO A 161 3.68 -14.48 -13.27
CA PRO A 161 4.33 -13.21 -12.97
C PRO A 161 5.07 -13.32 -11.64
N GLU A 162 6.31 -12.81 -11.60
CA GLU A 162 7.13 -12.85 -10.40
C GLU A 162 6.43 -12.07 -9.28
N PRO A 163 6.23 -12.67 -8.10
CA PRO A 163 5.65 -11.96 -6.97
C PRO A 163 6.56 -10.80 -6.55
N LEU A 164 5.98 -9.61 -6.38
CA LEU A 164 6.67 -8.40 -5.96
C LEU A 164 6.45 -8.15 -4.47
N ASP A 165 7.53 -8.04 -3.71
CA ASP A 165 7.46 -7.58 -2.33
C ASP A 165 7.18 -6.08 -2.29
N VAL A 166 6.13 -5.70 -1.57
CA VAL A 166 5.77 -4.30 -1.37
C VAL A 166 5.75 -3.97 0.12
N ASN A 167 6.30 -2.79 0.44
CA ASN A 167 5.97 -2.15 1.70
C ASN A 167 4.76 -1.26 1.45
N PHE A 168 3.90 -1.15 2.46
CA PHE A 168 2.76 -0.26 2.37
C PHE A 168 2.49 0.43 3.70
N ALA A 169 1.92 1.62 3.62
CA ALA A 169 1.24 2.25 4.74
C ALA A 169 -0.27 2.16 4.50
N ARG A 170 -1.00 1.56 5.43
CA ARG A 170 -2.47 1.54 5.44
C ARG A 170 -2.97 2.68 6.31
N ILE A 171 -3.71 3.61 5.73
CA ILE A 171 -4.38 4.72 6.39
C ILE A 171 -5.85 4.34 6.53
N ALA A 172 -6.40 4.32 7.74
CA ALA A 172 -7.79 4.00 7.98
C ALA A 172 -8.42 4.99 8.96
N GLY A 173 -9.73 5.19 8.87
CA GLY A 173 -10.46 6.05 9.79
C GLY A 173 -11.96 6.00 9.57
N TYR A 174 -12.69 6.81 10.33
CA TYR A 174 -14.14 6.83 10.29
C TYR A 174 -14.65 8.21 9.89
N PHE A 175 -15.64 8.25 9.02
CA PHE A 175 -16.42 9.46 8.76
C PHE A 175 -17.69 9.46 9.62
N PRO A 176 -17.95 10.50 10.44
CA PRO A 176 -19.12 10.57 11.31
C PRO A 176 -20.39 10.93 10.50
N GLU A 177 -20.93 9.94 9.79
CA GLU A 177 -22.04 10.12 8.86
C GLU A 177 -23.32 10.59 9.56
N SER A 178 -23.59 10.10 10.78
CA SER A 178 -24.76 10.54 11.55
C SER A 178 -24.68 12.02 11.96
N GLU A 179 -23.49 12.51 12.32
CA GLU A 179 -23.26 13.92 12.62
C GLU A 179 -23.51 14.77 11.39
N PHE A 180 -22.97 14.37 10.23
CA PHE A 180 -23.17 15.11 9.01
C PHE A 180 -24.66 15.12 8.58
N ARG A 181 -25.34 13.98 8.67
CA ARG A 181 -26.79 13.88 8.44
C ARG A 181 -27.57 14.78 9.39
N ALA A 182 -27.24 14.76 10.68
CA ALA A 182 -27.87 15.61 11.69
C ALA A 182 -27.67 17.10 11.38
N MET A 183 -26.50 17.50 10.85
CA MET A 183 -26.28 18.88 10.43
C MET A 183 -27.20 19.29 9.28
N LEU A 184 -27.47 18.41 8.32
CA LEU A 184 -28.35 18.70 7.17
C LEU A 184 -29.84 18.74 7.55
N THR A 185 -30.23 18.01 8.59
CA THR A 185 -31.62 17.95 9.10
C THR A 185 -31.90 18.93 10.21
N ARG A 186 -30.87 19.52 10.84
CA ARG A 186 -31.04 20.46 11.95
C ARG A 186 -31.82 21.69 11.49
N GLU A 187 -32.97 21.91 12.13
CA GLU A 187 -33.61 23.23 12.09
C GLU A 187 -32.63 24.23 12.67
N GLY A 188 -32.20 25.20 11.85
CA GLY A 188 -31.24 26.17 12.34
C GLY A 188 -31.89 27.16 13.31
N ASN A 189 -31.13 28.18 13.70
CA ASN A 189 -31.59 29.13 14.71
C ASN A 189 -32.91 29.79 14.26
N PRO A 190 -34.01 29.73 15.04
CA PRO A 190 -35.27 30.37 14.67
C PRO A 190 -35.13 31.87 14.42
N ALA A 191 -34.14 32.53 15.03
CA ALA A 191 -33.80 33.92 14.77
C ALA A 191 -33.22 34.18 13.36
N GLN A 192 -32.62 33.17 12.73
CA GLN A 192 -31.99 33.26 11.41
C GLN A 192 -32.89 32.76 10.27
N LYS A 193 -34.13 32.32 10.56
CA LYS A 193 -35.09 31.78 9.57
C LYS A 193 -34.50 30.67 8.67
N THR A 194 -33.53 29.93 9.18
CA THR A 194 -32.86 28.83 8.47
C THR A 194 -33.77 27.60 8.46
N LYS A 195 -34.09 27.08 7.28
CA LYS A 195 -34.85 25.81 7.13
C LYS A 195 -33.87 24.64 6.93
N PRO A 196 -34.24 23.42 7.37
CA PRO A 196 -33.45 22.24 7.04
C PRO A 196 -33.41 22.03 5.52
N LEU A 197 -32.39 21.32 5.06
CA LEU A 197 -32.27 21.00 3.64
C LEU A 197 -33.47 20.13 3.21
N PRO A 198 -34.07 20.32 2.01
CA PRO A 198 -35.12 19.44 1.51
C PRO A 198 -34.73 17.95 1.55
N GLN A 199 -35.68 17.06 1.87
CA GLN A 199 -35.42 15.65 2.09
C GLN A 199 -34.78 14.94 0.88
N ASP A 200 -35.19 15.30 -0.34
CA ASP A 200 -34.62 14.79 -1.59
C ASP A 200 -33.13 15.15 -1.75
N ARG A 201 -32.70 16.26 -1.13
CA ARG A 201 -31.32 16.73 -1.14
C ARG A 201 -30.51 16.17 0.02
N GLN A 202 -31.13 15.96 1.18
CA GLN A 202 -30.50 15.22 2.29
C GLN A 202 -30.13 13.79 1.86
N GLN A 203 -30.91 13.22 0.93
CA GLN A 203 -30.61 11.92 0.34
C GLN A 203 -29.40 11.95 -0.59
N LEU A 204 -28.96 13.10 -1.13
CA LEU A 204 -27.81 13.22 -2.04
C LEU A 204 -26.44 13.13 -1.35
N LEU A 205 -26.39 12.57 -0.14
CA LEU A 205 -25.16 12.29 0.57
C LEU A 205 -24.37 11.19 -0.15
N ALA A 206 -23.41 11.60 -0.96
CA ALA A 206 -22.54 10.72 -1.72
C ALA A 206 -21.08 11.04 -1.41
N TYR A 207 -20.33 10.01 -1.00
CA TYR A 207 -18.88 10.07 -0.95
C TYR A 207 -18.35 10.18 -2.38
N TYR A 208 -17.48 11.17 -2.62
CA TYR A 208 -16.81 11.27 -3.90
C TYR A 208 -15.45 10.55 -3.85
N ARG A 209 -14.60 10.93 -2.88
CA ARG A 209 -13.31 10.29 -2.65
C ARG A 209 -12.74 10.61 -1.27
N VAL A 210 -11.76 9.82 -0.86
CA VAL A 210 -10.85 10.15 0.26
C VAL A 210 -9.57 10.70 -0.35
N GLU A 211 -9.14 11.87 0.10
CA GLU A 211 -7.85 12.45 -0.30
C GLU A 211 -6.82 12.19 0.79
N VAL A 212 -5.68 11.64 0.39
CA VAL A 212 -4.55 11.36 1.27
C VAL A 212 -3.35 12.15 0.77
N GLU A 213 -2.69 12.84 1.69
CA GLU A 213 -1.41 13.47 1.44
C GLU A 213 -0.37 12.92 2.42
N ARG A 214 0.88 12.86 1.95
CA ARG A 214 2.03 12.49 2.77
C ARG A 214 3.15 13.51 2.63
N ARG A 215 4.05 13.53 3.60
CA ARG A 215 5.33 14.22 3.50
C ARG A 215 6.43 13.38 4.16
N THR A 216 7.62 13.38 3.56
CA THR A 216 8.78 12.69 4.11
C THR A 216 9.31 13.44 5.34
N ARG A 217 9.70 12.70 6.36
CA ARG A 217 10.40 13.20 7.54
C ARG A 217 11.84 12.72 7.49
N SER A 218 12.76 13.66 7.60
CA SER A 218 14.19 13.39 7.72
C SER A 218 14.70 13.96 9.05
N VAL A 219 15.92 13.58 9.42
CA VAL A 219 16.62 14.19 10.56
C VAL A 219 16.79 15.70 10.36
N THR A 220 16.93 16.14 9.11
CA THR A 220 17.16 17.55 8.76
C THR A 220 15.89 18.41 8.68
N GLY A 221 14.70 17.80 8.74
CA GLY A 221 13.43 18.51 8.66
C GLY A 221 12.31 17.72 8.00
N VAL A 222 11.21 18.43 7.73
CA VAL A 222 9.98 17.85 7.20
C VAL A 222 9.73 18.38 5.78
N GLY A 223 9.45 17.46 4.86
CA GLY A 223 9.16 17.78 3.46
C GLY A 223 7.83 18.50 3.24
N GLN A 224 7.55 18.82 1.98
CA GLN A 224 6.26 19.38 1.56
C GLN A 224 5.20 18.29 1.49
N TRP A 225 3.94 18.67 1.73
CA TRP A 225 2.79 17.79 1.51
C TRP A 225 2.67 17.46 0.02
N GLN A 226 2.50 16.18 -0.27
CA GLN A 226 2.31 15.66 -1.62
C GLN A 226 1.10 14.72 -1.64
N PRO A 227 0.26 14.80 -2.68
CA PRO A 227 -0.84 13.86 -2.85
C PRO A 227 -0.29 12.45 -3.03
N VAL A 228 -0.88 11.50 -2.31
CA VAL A 228 -0.58 10.09 -2.51
C VAL A 228 -1.44 9.60 -3.67
N ALA A 229 -0.78 9.25 -4.77
CA ALA A 229 -1.49 8.68 -5.91
C ALA A 229 -2.15 7.34 -5.50
N ALA A 230 -3.37 7.10 -5.97
CA ALA A 230 -3.97 5.76 -5.87
C ALA A 230 -3.00 4.74 -6.51
N THR A 231 -2.78 3.63 -5.81
CA THR A 231 -1.77 2.63 -6.13
C THR A 231 -1.95 2.06 -7.53
N LYS A 232 -0.85 1.88 -8.29
CA LYS A 232 -0.87 1.35 -9.67
C LYS A 232 -1.32 -0.12 -9.75
N ALA A 233 -1.11 -0.87 -8.67
CA ALA A 233 -1.52 -2.26 -8.54
C ALA A 233 -3.04 -2.41 -8.35
N VAL A 234 -3.70 -1.32 -7.94
CA VAL A 234 -5.14 -1.26 -7.70
C VAL A 234 -5.77 -0.55 -8.90
N PRO A 235 -6.89 -1.03 -9.45
CA PRO A 235 -7.65 -0.24 -10.41
C PRO A 235 -7.88 1.14 -9.76
N PRO A 236 -7.56 2.26 -10.43
CA PRO A 236 -7.81 3.57 -9.85
C PRO A 236 -9.24 3.58 -9.34
N GLN A 237 -9.46 4.05 -8.10
CA GLN A 237 -10.82 4.37 -7.67
C GLN A 237 -11.47 5.11 -8.83
N GLN A 238 -12.64 4.63 -9.29
CA GLN A 238 -13.34 5.27 -10.39
C GLN A 238 -13.66 6.70 -9.96
N SER A 239 -12.74 7.61 -10.24
CA SER A 239 -12.94 9.03 -10.06
C SER A 239 -13.78 9.45 -11.24
N PHE A 240 -15.05 9.73 -10.98
CA PHE A 240 -15.90 10.34 -11.99
C PHE A 240 -15.37 11.76 -12.21
N ASP A 241 -14.92 12.06 -13.42
CA ASP A 241 -14.65 13.45 -13.81
C ASP A 241 -15.99 14.15 -13.99
N LEU A 242 -16.38 14.94 -12.99
CA LEU A 242 -17.61 15.71 -13.01
C LEU A 242 -17.39 17.17 -13.36
N THR A 243 -16.18 17.54 -13.79
CA THR A 243 -15.93 18.92 -14.22
C THR A 243 -16.75 19.22 -15.48
N GLY A 244 -17.68 20.18 -15.37
CA GLY A 244 -18.57 20.56 -16.46
C GLY A 244 -19.87 19.73 -16.59
N VAL A 245 -20.14 18.80 -15.68
CA VAL A 245 -21.38 18.02 -15.71
C VAL A 245 -22.58 18.89 -15.27
N PRO A 246 -23.63 19.04 -16.12
CA PRO A 246 -24.85 19.76 -15.76
C PRO A 246 -25.50 19.20 -14.50
N TYR A 247 -26.21 20.03 -13.75
CA TYR A 247 -26.81 19.66 -12.45
C TYR A 247 -27.65 18.37 -12.51
N GLU A 248 -28.48 18.19 -13.54
CA GLU A 248 -29.30 16.98 -13.71
C GLU A 248 -28.46 15.71 -13.83
N GLN A 249 -27.32 15.79 -14.52
CA GLN A 249 -26.38 14.67 -14.60
C GLN A 249 -25.58 14.50 -13.30
N ALA A 250 -25.29 15.59 -12.58
CA ALA A 250 -24.63 15.52 -11.27
C ALA A 250 -25.51 14.81 -10.22
N ARG A 251 -26.84 14.98 -10.30
CA ARG A 251 -27.80 14.24 -9.48
C ARG A 251 -27.79 12.74 -9.78
N GLU A 252 -27.82 12.36 -11.06
CA GLU A 252 -27.69 10.95 -11.46
C GLU A 252 -26.36 10.34 -10.99
N VAL A 253 -25.27 11.12 -11.05
CA VAL A 253 -23.98 10.68 -10.50
C VAL A 253 -24.03 10.54 -8.98
N ALA A 254 -24.64 11.46 -8.25
CA ALA A 254 -24.79 11.35 -6.81
C ALA A 254 -25.58 10.09 -6.42
N LEU A 255 -26.63 9.74 -7.16
CA LEU A 255 -27.38 8.49 -6.97
C LEU A 255 -26.54 7.26 -7.32
N LEU A 256 -25.68 7.34 -8.35
CA LEU A 256 -24.76 6.27 -8.70
C LEU A 256 -23.67 6.08 -7.62
N LEU A 257 -23.15 7.16 -7.05
CA LEU A 257 -22.18 7.14 -5.97
C LEU A 257 -22.73 6.56 -4.66
N GLN A 258 -24.05 6.58 -4.46
CA GLN A 258 -24.72 5.99 -3.29
C GLN A 258 -24.91 4.49 -3.37
N ARG A 259 -24.71 3.90 -4.54
CA ARG A 259 -24.86 2.46 -4.66
C ARG A 259 -23.87 1.76 -3.72
N PRO A 260 -24.31 0.76 -2.93
CA PRO A 260 -23.46 0.11 -1.92
C PRO A 260 -22.12 -0.35 -2.49
N GLU A 261 -22.07 -0.82 -3.72
CA GLU A 261 -20.85 -1.23 -4.41
C GLU A 261 -19.90 -0.06 -4.71
N VAL A 262 -20.41 1.12 -5.04
CA VAL A 262 -19.60 2.32 -5.31
C VAL A 262 -19.11 2.92 -4.01
N VAL A 263 -19.97 3.00 -2.99
CA VAL A 263 -19.58 3.42 -1.63
C VAL A 263 -18.52 2.46 -1.09
N HIS A 264 -18.74 1.15 -1.20
CA HIS A 264 -17.77 0.15 -0.78
C HIS A 264 -16.49 0.29 -1.58
N ASN A 265 -16.49 0.43 -2.91
CA ASN A 265 -15.26 0.64 -3.67
C ASN A 265 -14.56 1.98 -3.38
N THR A 266 -15.29 3.01 -2.95
CA THR A 266 -14.73 4.34 -2.62
C THR A 266 -14.16 4.38 -1.21
N LEU A 267 -14.76 3.66 -0.26
CA LEU A 267 -14.32 3.64 1.13
C LEU A 267 -13.43 2.42 1.44
N GLN A 268 -13.69 1.31 0.77
CA GLN A 268 -13.14 -0.03 1.03
C GLN A 268 -12.96 -0.86 -0.27
N PRO A 269 -12.01 -0.54 -1.16
CA PRO A 269 -11.85 -1.27 -2.42
C PRO A 269 -11.73 -2.79 -2.19
N THR A 270 -12.56 -3.59 -2.88
CA THR A 270 -12.67 -5.05 -2.71
C THR A 270 -11.35 -5.79 -2.88
N PHE A 271 -10.44 -5.29 -3.72
CA PHE A 271 -9.11 -5.86 -3.92
C PHE A 271 -8.30 -5.99 -2.61
N TYR A 272 -8.52 -5.13 -1.62
CA TYR A 272 -7.79 -5.17 -0.35
C TYR A 272 -8.28 -6.28 0.59
N ALA A 273 -9.45 -6.88 0.35
CA ALA A 273 -9.90 -8.06 1.08
C ALA A 273 -9.03 -9.29 0.77
N ASP A 274 -8.53 -9.39 -0.47
CA ASP A 274 -7.72 -10.53 -0.94
C ASP A 274 -6.26 -10.45 -0.49
N VAL A 275 -5.68 -9.24 -0.38
CA VAL A 275 -4.30 -9.03 0.10
C VAL A 275 -4.16 -9.34 1.60
N MET A 276 -5.25 -9.26 2.36
CA MET A 276 -5.28 -9.48 3.82
C MET A 276 -5.22 -10.96 4.23
N LEU A 277 -5.36 -11.92 3.30
CA LEU A 277 -5.33 -13.35 3.60
C LEU A 277 -4.48 -14.10 2.57
N PRO A 278 -3.24 -14.54 2.90
CA PRO A 278 -2.72 -15.65 2.13
C PRO A 278 -3.69 -16.84 2.30
N PRO A 279 -4.19 -17.47 1.21
CA PRO A 279 -4.83 -18.75 1.37
C PRO A 279 -3.80 -19.67 2.02
N VAL A 280 -4.10 -20.18 3.21
CA VAL A 280 -3.34 -21.30 3.77
C VAL A 280 -3.45 -22.39 2.72
N PRO A 281 -2.36 -22.78 2.02
CA PRO A 281 -2.46 -23.88 1.08
C PRO A 281 -2.95 -25.09 1.87
N ALA A 282 -4.12 -25.60 1.52
CA ALA A 282 -4.62 -26.84 2.09
C ALA A 282 -3.49 -27.86 1.93
N ALA A 283 -2.97 -28.36 3.06
CA ALA A 283 -1.91 -29.36 3.02
C ALA A 283 -2.40 -30.50 2.11
N PRO A 284 -1.58 -30.96 1.13
CA PRO A 284 -1.99 -32.05 0.27
C PRO A 284 -2.39 -33.22 1.18
N ALA A 285 -3.62 -33.70 1.01
CA ALA A 285 -4.15 -34.81 1.78
C ALA A 285 -3.15 -35.98 1.64
N ARG A 286 -2.41 -36.24 2.72
CA ARG A 286 -1.43 -37.32 2.75
C ARG A 286 -2.25 -38.60 2.67
N ALA A 287 -2.19 -39.29 1.53
CA ALA A 287 -2.76 -40.61 1.38
C ALA A 287 -2.18 -41.49 2.49
N VAL A 288 -3.04 -41.89 3.43
CA VAL A 288 -2.69 -42.83 4.49
C VAL A 288 -2.48 -44.18 3.79
N PRO A 289 -1.27 -44.75 3.78
CA PRO A 289 -1.10 -46.10 3.29
C PRO A 289 -1.87 -47.04 4.23
N ALA A 290 -2.85 -47.74 3.66
CA ALA A 290 -3.50 -48.85 4.31
C ALA A 290 -2.49 -49.99 4.48
N GLY A 291 -2.31 -50.44 5.71
CA GLY A 291 -1.83 -51.80 5.97
C GLY A 291 -0.76 -51.92 7.05
N GLY A 292 -1.10 -52.70 8.07
CA GLY A 292 -0.27 -53.86 8.39
C GLY A 292 0.30 -53.94 9.80
N GLY A 293 -0.24 -54.89 10.58
CA GLY A 293 0.59 -55.75 11.42
C GLY A 293 0.78 -55.30 12.86
N GLY A 294 -0.07 -55.81 13.76
CA GLY A 294 0.13 -55.71 15.19
C GLY A 294 1.35 -56.46 15.71
N ARG A 295 1.80 -56.07 16.90
CA ARG A 295 2.53 -56.91 17.85
C ARG A 295 2.07 -56.54 19.27
N PRO A 296 1.74 -57.53 20.12
CA PRO A 296 1.52 -57.28 21.54
C PRO A 296 2.88 -57.20 22.25
N VAL A 297 3.07 -56.17 23.08
CA VAL A 297 4.15 -56.15 24.07
C VAL A 297 3.50 -56.23 25.44
N ALA A 298 3.78 -57.34 26.12
CA ALA A 298 3.39 -57.65 27.48
C ALA A 298 4.44 -57.15 28.49
N GLY A 299 3.95 -56.74 29.68
CA GLY A 299 4.68 -56.67 30.96
C GLY A 299 5.77 -55.59 31.06
N GLY A 300 5.91 -54.83 32.13
CA GLY A 300 5.33 -54.82 33.46
C GLY A 300 6.22 -53.99 34.39
N VAL A 301 5.76 -53.82 35.63
CA VAL A 301 6.52 -53.42 36.84
C VAL A 301 6.78 -51.91 37.08
N GLY A 302 5.83 -51.28 37.79
CA GLY A 302 6.01 -50.81 39.17
C GLY A 302 7.02 -49.71 39.51
N ALA A 303 6.51 -48.59 40.04
CA ALA A 303 7.15 -47.83 41.12
C ALA A 303 6.09 -47.02 41.92
N PRO A 304 6.12 -47.01 43.26
CA PRO A 304 5.15 -46.31 44.09
C PRO A 304 5.67 -44.96 44.61
N GLY A 305 4.75 -44.00 44.70
CA GLY A 305 4.77 -42.91 45.71
C GLY A 305 5.66 -41.71 45.42
N VAL A 306 5.13 -40.50 45.59
CA VAL A 306 5.26 -39.66 46.79
C VAL A 306 4.48 -38.38 46.55
N GLY A 307 3.65 -38.01 47.52
CA GLY A 307 2.79 -36.83 47.48
C GLY A 307 3.58 -35.52 47.54
N GLY A 308 3.07 -34.52 46.82
CA GLY A 308 3.53 -33.14 46.89
C GLY A 308 2.32 -32.20 46.85
N ALA A 309 2.16 -31.42 47.91
CA ALA A 309 1.08 -30.47 48.12
C ALA A 309 0.98 -29.43 46.98
N ARG A 310 -0.25 -29.11 46.59
CA ARG A 310 -0.55 -28.03 45.65
C ARG A 310 -0.44 -26.68 46.35
N PRO A 311 0.32 -25.70 45.83
CA PRO A 311 0.21 -24.32 46.29
C PRO A 311 -1.09 -23.69 45.78
N VAL A 312 -1.83 -23.08 46.71
CA VAL A 312 -3.01 -22.24 46.44
C VAL A 312 -2.53 -20.95 45.78
N ALA A 313 -3.03 -20.66 44.58
CA ALA A 313 -2.79 -19.40 43.89
C ALA A 313 -3.66 -18.28 44.52
N PRO A 314 -3.15 -17.04 44.63
CA PRO A 314 -3.89 -15.93 45.20
C PRO A 314 -5.00 -15.43 44.27
N ALA A 315 -6.09 -14.97 44.88
CA ALA A 315 -7.30 -14.47 44.24
C ALA A 315 -7.03 -13.27 43.33
N ILE A 316 -7.59 -13.32 42.12
CA ILE A 316 -7.65 -12.23 41.14
C ILE A 316 -8.90 -11.39 41.45
N PRO A 317 -8.81 -10.05 41.57
CA PRO A 317 -9.99 -9.19 41.73
C PRO A 317 -10.82 -9.11 40.43
N PRO A 318 -12.14 -8.88 40.52
CA PRO A 318 -13.06 -8.97 39.39
C PRO A 318 -12.78 -7.90 38.33
N ALA A 319 -12.63 -8.35 37.08
CA ALA A 319 -12.59 -7.51 35.89
C ALA A 319 -13.98 -6.91 35.63
N GLY A 320 -14.00 -5.62 35.30
CA GLY A 320 -15.19 -4.86 34.96
C GLY A 320 -15.89 -5.35 33.68
N GLU A 321 -17.21 -5.24 33.73
CA GLU A 321 -18.20 -5.12 32.65
C GLU A 321 -17.67 -5.39 31.23
N GLY A 322 -17.64 -6.67 30.86
CA GLY A 322 -17.49 -7.13 29.49
C GLY A 322 -18.82 -7.08 28.75
N PHE A 323 -18.78 -6.61 27.50
CA PHE A 323 -19.84 -6.77 26.51
C PHE A 323 -20.26 -8.24 26.42
N GLU A 324 -21.50 -8.54 26.80
CA GLU A 324 -22.11 -9.85 26.65
C GLU A 324 -22.34 -10.16 25.16
N SER A 325 -21.49 -10.98 24.57
CA SER A 325 -21.80 -11.68 23.33
C SER A 325 -22.65 -12.92 23.64
N SER A 326 -23.97 -12.77 23.60
CA SER A 326 -24.88 -13.93 23.67
C SER A 326 -24.68 -14.85 22.46
N PRO A 327 -24.58 -16.18 22.65
CA PRO A 327 -24.49 -17.13 21.55
C PRO A 327 -25.84 -17.21 20.81
N VAL A 328 -25.84 -16.86 19.52
CA VAL A 328 -27.00 -17.02 18.64
C VAL A 328 -27.18 -18.51 18.32
N ALA A 329 -28.34 -19.05 18.71
CA ALA A 329 -28.74 -20.42 18.42
C ALA A 329 -28.85 -20.66 16.91
N ALA A 330 -28.30 -21.79 16.46
CA ALA A 330 -28.33 -22.24 15.08
C ALA A 330 -29.76 -22.67 14.66
N GLY A 331 -30.59 -21.70 14.28
CA GLY A 331 -31.84 -21.93 13.57
C GLY A 331 -31.64 -21.70 12.07
N GLY A 332 -32.02 -22.68 11.24
CA GLY A 332 -31.89 -22.66 9.77
C GLY A 332 -32.71 -21.58 9.07
N GLY A 333 -32.30 -20.33 9.18
CA GLY A 333 -32.79 -19.22 8.38
C GLY A 333 -32.17 -19.22 6.98
N ALA A 334 -33.00 -18.95 5.97
CA ALA A 334 -32.58 -18.71 4.59
C ALA A 334 -31.41 -17.70 4.52
N PRO A 335 -30.48 -17.81 3.55
CA PRO A 335 -29.34 -16.91 3.42
C PRO A 335 -29.82 -15.45 3.48
N GLY A 336 -29.32 -14.76 4.50
CA GLY A 336 -29.85 -13.50 4.99
C GLY A 336 -29.99 -12.45 3.90
N SER A 337 -31.22 -11.97 3.72
CA SER A 337 -31.43 -10.63 3.19
C SER A 337 -30.67 -9.67 4.09
N LEU A 338 -29.58 -9.10 3.58
CA LEU A 338 -28.94 -7.92 4.15
C LEU A 338 -29.97 -6.79 4.05
N THR A 339 -30.90 -6.73 5.01
CA THR A 339 -31.68 -5.53 5.23
C THR A 339 -30.65 -4.45 5.54
N PRO A 340 -30.46 -3.44 4.67
CA PRO A 340 -29.46 -2.41 4.91
C PRO A 340 -29.78 -1.81 6.27
N SER A 341 -28.86 -2.00 7.21
CA SER A 341 -29.00 -1.46 8.55
C SER A 341 -29.26 0.04 8.45
N ALA A 342 -30.19 0.53 9.27
CA ALA A 342 -30.55 1.93 9.33
C ALA A 342 -29.27 2.78 9.45
N ASN A 343 -29.05 3.67 8.48
CA ASN A 343 -28.02 4.71 8.40
C ASN A 343 -26.86 4.58 9.41
N PRO A 344 -25.69 4.04 9.00
CA PRO A 344 -24.61 3.79 9.95
C PRO A 344 -24.15 5.10 10.61
N ALA A 345 -23.83 5.03 11.91
CA ALA A 345 -23.30 6.18 12.63
C ALA A 345 -21.95 6.65 12.06
N TYR A 346 -21.16 5.70 11.56
CA TYR A 346 -19.84 5.92 10.98
C TYR A 346 -19.66 5.12 9.71
N SER A 347 -18.95 5.69 8.73
CA SER A 347 -18.46 4.95 7.56
C SER A 347 -16.96 4.75 7.68
N LEU A 348 -16.51 3.50 7.67
CA LEU A 348 -15.09 3.14 7.67
C LEU A 348 -14.50 3.37 6.28
N PHE A 349 -13.39 4.11 6.20
CA PHE A 349 -12.56 4.18 5.01
C PHE A 349 -11.16 3.61 5.27
N TRP A 350 -10.53 3.09 4.22
CA TRP A 350 -9.11 2.77 4.23
C TRP A 350 -8.43 3.11 2.89
N PHE A 351 -7.12 3.31 2.93
CA PHE A 351 -6.27 3.63 1.80
C PHE A 351 -4.91 2.94 2.00
N PHE A 352 -4.28 2.46 0.92
CA PHE A 352 -2.95 1.87 0.96
C PHE A 352 -2.00 2.68 0.11
N ASP A 353 -0.87 3.06 0.70
CA ASP A 353 0.24 3.71 0.02
C ASP A 353 1.38 2.70 -0.17
N GLU A 354 1.45 2.08 -1.35
CA GLU A 354 2.52 1.15 -1.73
C GLU A 354 3.76 1.88 -2.29
N THR A 355 3.71 3.21 -2.39
CA THR A 355 4.82 4.03 -2.93
C THR A 355 5.80 4.46 -1.85
N VAL A 356 5.68 3.87 -0.66
CA VAL A 356 6.57 4.11 0.47
C VAL A 356 7.95 3.50 0.21
N VAL A 357 8.98 4.26 0.53
CA VAL A 357 10.37 3.80 0.44
C VAL A 357 10.79 3.17 1.77
N PRO A 358 11.35 1.95 1.78
CA PRO A 358 11.86 1.33 3.00
C PRO A 358 12.99 2.14 3.62
N GLY A 359 12.97 2.28 4.95
CA GLY A 359 13.93 3.07 5.73
C GLY A 359 13.55 4.55 5.89
N GLU A 360 12.51 5.02 5.19
CA GLU A 360 12.03 6.40 5.30
C GLU A 360 10.91 6.53 6.34
N ALA A 361 10.78 7.73 6.90
CA ALA A 361 9.67 8.10 7.77
C ALA A 361 8.70 9.06 7.06
N TYR A 362 7.42 8.88 7.29
CA TYR A 362 6.35 9.66 6.67
C TYR A 362 5.37 10.19 7.71
N GLU A 363 4.78 11.33 7.40
CA GLU A 363 3.61 11.87 8.09
C GLU A 363 2.47 11.94 7.10
N TYR A 364 1.29 11.44 7.51
CA TYR A 364 0.10 11.39 6.67
C TYR A 364 -0.98 12.34 7.18
N ARG A 365 -1.78 12.85 6.25
CA ARG A 365 -3.05 13.51 6.54
C ARG A 365 -4.11 13.08 5.55
N THR A 366 -5.36 13.07 5.99
CA THR A 366 -6.51 12.67 5.18
C THR A 366 -7.64 13.68 5.28
N ARG A 367 -8.48 13.73 4.27
CA ARG A 367 -9.78 14.41 4.30
C ARG A 367 -10.78 13.69 3.41
N VAL A 368 -12.06 13.86 3.71
CA VAL A 368 -13.15 13.31 2.91
C VAL A 368 -13.67 14.38 1.96
N VAL A 369 -13.88 14.02 0.71
CA VAL A 369 -14.52 14.87 -0.31
C VAL A 369 -15.87 14.27 -0.65
N MET A 370 -16.91 15.07 -0.56
CA MET A 370 -18.30 14.64 -0.76
C MET A 370 -18.96 15.49 -1.84
N PHE A 371 -19.99 14.91 -2.46
CA PHE A 371 -20.90 15.68 -3.28
C PHE A 371 -21.56 16.76 -2.43
N ASN A 372 -21.58 17.99 -2.94
CA ASN A 372 -22.23 19.09 -2.26
C ASN A 372 -23.75 19.02 -2.50
N PRO A 373 -24.56 18.74 -1.47
CA PRO A 373 -26.00 18.59 -1.66
C PRO A 373 -26.69 19.91 -2.04
N THR A 374 -26.00 21.04 -1.83
CA THR A 374 -26.45 22.39 -2.21
C THR A 374 -26.02 22.83 -3.61
N TYR A 375 -25.25 22.00 -4.34
CA TYR A 375 -24.82 22.33 -5.69
C TYR A 375 -26.04 22.54 -6.60
N GLY A 376 -26.00 23.62 -7.38
CA GLY A 376 -27.09 23.99 -8.31
C GLY A 376 -28.39 24.43 -7.64
N PHE A 377 -28.40 24.77 -6.35
CA PHE A 377 -29.57 25.39 -5.72
C PHE A 377 -29.91 26.74 -6.36
N ASP A 378 -31.21 27.03 -6.51
CA ASP A 378 -31.68 28.33 -6.99
C ASP A 378 -31.10 29.44 -6.06
N PRO A 379 -30.49 30.51 -6.62
CA PRO A 379 -29.96 31.63 -5.86
C PRO A 379 -30.94 32.21 -4.84
N ARG A 380 -32.25 32.13 -5.11
CA ARG A 380 -33.33 32.61 -4.25
C ARG A 380 -33.49 31.81 -2.96
N ILE A 381 -32.94 30.59 -2.88
CA ILE A 381 -32.95 29.71 -1.69
C ILE A 381 -31.68 29.99 -0.83
N GLY A 382 -31.34 31.27 -0.70
CA GLY A 382 -30.40 31.89 0.25
C GLY A 382 -29.28 31.04 0.87
N LEU A 383 -28.32 30.52 0.13
CA LEU A 383 -27.01 30.28 0.75
C LEU A 383 -26.33 31.63 0.94
N ASP A 384 -25.98 31.98 2.18
CA ASP A 384 -25.22 33.21 2.49
C ASP A 384 -23.87 33.26 1.77
N LYS A 385 -23.39 32.13 1.23
CA LYS A 385 -22.14 31.99 0.49
C LYS A 385 -22.37 31.39 -0.89
N ASP A 386 -22.33 32.24 -1.92
CA ASP A 386 -22.37 31.84 -3.34
C ASP A 386 -21.29 30.82 -3.70
N GLU A 387 -20.15 30.85 -2.99
CA GLU A 387 -19.03 29.95 -3.24
C GLU A 387 -19.34 28.47 -3.02
N LEU A 388 -20.26 28.12 -2.11
CA LEU A 388 -20.62 26.72 -1.90
C LEU A 388 -21.52 26.24 -3.04
N ARG A 389 -22.48 27.05 -3.48
CA ARG A 389 -23.43 26.69 -4.57
C ARG A 389 -22.74 26.37 -5.88
N SER A 390 -21.62 27.02 -6.16
CA SER A 390 -20.86 26.84 -7.40
C SER A 390 -19.90 25.64 -7.37
N LYS A 391 -19.66 25.05 -6.18
CA LYS A 391 -18.75 23.91 -6.02
C LYS A 391 -19.55 22.61 -5.97
N PRO A 392 -19.40 21.70 -6.96
CA PRO A 392 -20.08 20.40 -6.95
C PRO A 392 -19.58 19.49 -5.82
N PHE A 393 -18.43 19.79 -5.25
CA PHE A 393 -17.82 19.03 -4.16
C PHE A 393 -17.39 19.93 -3.02
N ILE A 394 -17.52 19.40 -1.81
CA ILE A 394 -17.06 20.02 -0.57
C ILE A 394 -16.14 19.05 0.15
N ALA A 395 -15.08 19.57 0.77
CA ALA A 395 -14.07 18.79 1.46
C ALA A 395 -14.11 19.06 2.96
N SER A 396 -13.84 18.04 3.76
CA SER A 396 -13.59 18.22 5.19
C SER A 396 -12.27 18.93 5.44
N ASN A 397 -12.06 19.36 6.69
CA ASN A 397 -10.72 19.74 7.14
C ASN A 397 -9.76 18.54 7.07
N TRP A 398 -8.48 18.83 6.89
CA TRP A 398 -7.41 17.85 6.96
C TRP A 398 -7.23 17.35 8.39
N VAL A 399 -7.05 16.03 8.54
CA VAL A 399 -6.76 15.36 9.81
C VAL A 399 -5.46 14.61 9.69
N ALA A 400 -4.53 14.86 10.61
CA ALA A 400 -3.27 14.13 10.69
C ALA A 400 -3.54 12.68 11.14
N ALA A 401 -2.96 11.71 10.44
CA ALA A 401 -3.09 10.28 10.72
C ALA A 401 -1.93 9.74 11.59
N GLY A 402 -0.91 10.57 11.83
CA GLY A 402 0.28 10.23 12.61
C GLY A 402 1.54 10.09 11.76
N ASN A 403 2.64 9.80 12.46
CA ASN A 403 3.96 9.53 11.86
C ASN A 403 4.19 8.04 11.83
N VAL A 404 4.78 7.55 10.73
CA VAL A 404 5.16 6.15 10.59
C VAL A 404 6.54 6.01 10.00
N GLU A 405 7.30 5.04 10.49
CA GLU A 405 8.57 4.63 9.94
C GLU A 405 8.37 3.34 9.14
N ILE A 406 8.83 3.34 7.90
CA ILE A 406 8.72 2.18 7.01
C ILE A 406 9.95 1.32 7.25
N LYS A 407 9.77 0.20 7.94
CA LYS A 407 10.89 -0.70 8.24
C LYS A 407 11.58 -1.15 6.94
N GLY A 408 12.90 -1.14 6.93
CA GLY A 408 13.72 -1.61 5.81
C GLY A 408 13.37 -3.04 5.39
N ASN A 409 13.61 -3.38 4.12
CA ASN A 409 13.51 -4.78 3.65
C ASN A 409 14.82 -5.55 3.79
N LEU A 410 15.88 -4.88 4.22
CA LEU A 410 17.20 -5.45 4.36
C LEU A 410 17.79 -4.98 5.69
N HIS A 411 18.23 -5.92 6.50
CA HIS A 411 18.90 -5.65 7.76
C HIS A 411 20.15 -6.51 7.84
N PHE A 412 21.21 -6.00 8.46
CA PHE A 412 22.40 -6.79 8.72
C PHE A 412 22.98 -6.46 10.09
N PHE A 413 23.55 -7.49 10.70
CA PHE A 413 24.07 -7.44 12.06
C PHE A 413 25.41 -8.17 12.11
N PHE A 414 26.45 -7.51 12.61
CA PHE A 414 27.72 -8.16 12.86
C PHE A 414 27.61 -9.07 14.08
N SER A 415 27.99 -10.33 13.90
CA SER A 415 27.84 -11.38 14.91
C SER A 415 29.16 -11.74 15.57
N SER A 416 30.29 -11.63 14.88
CA SER A 416 31.62 -11.87 15.43
C SER A 416 32.67 -11.22 14.53
N SER A 417 33.93 -11.22 14.96
CA SER A 417 35.04 -10.88 14.08
C SER A 417 36.28 -11.71 14.44
N SER A 418 37.21 -11.84 13.51
CA SER A 418 38.50 -12.50 13.70
C SER A 418 39.65 -11.54 13.44
N MET A 419 40.50 -11.34 14.46
CA MET A 419 41.75 -10.60 14.32
C MET A 419 42.74 -11.28 13.38
N SER A 420 42.77 -12.62 13.34
CA SER A 420 43.73 -13.35 12.51
C SER A 420 43.55 -13.08 11.02
N ASN A 421 42.30 -12.81 10.62
CA ASN A 421 41.91 -12.66 9.22
C ASN A 421 41.44 -11.23 8.91
N ASN A 422 41.48 -10.33 9.90
CA ASN A 422 40.90 -8.99 9.83
C ASN A 422 39.50 -8.98 9.21
N SER A 423 38.61 -9.87 9.69
CA SER A 423 37.33 -10.17 9.05
C SER A 423 36.18 -10.08 10.04
N ALA A 424 35.02 -9.57 9.61
CA ALA A 424 33.80 -9.54 10.41
C ALA A 424 32.74 -10.51 9.86
N SER A 425 32.18 -11.35 10.73
CA SER A 425 31.02 -12.18 10.40
C SER A 425 29.77 -11.33 10.49
N VAL A 426 28.94 -11.37 9.45
CA VAL A 426 27.72 -10.59 9.33
C VAL A 426 26.56 -11.48 8.92
N ARG A 427 25.45 -11.35 9.62
CA ARG A 427 24.20 -12.01 9.25
C ARG A 427 23.29 -10.99 8.59
N ILE A 428 22.82 -11.30 7.38
CA ILE A 428 21.96 -10.42 6.59
C ILE A 428 20.58 -11.05 6.46
N TYR A 429 19.56 -10.26 6.74
CA TYR A 429 18.15 -10.57 6.56
C TYR A 429 17.60 -9.75 5.41
N LYS A 430 16.89 -10.40 4.49
CA LYS A 430 16.19 -9.72 3.40
C LYS A 430 14.77 -10.25 3.26
N PHE A 431 13.78 -9.37 3.23
CA PHE A 431 12.40 -9.75 2.97
C PHE A 431 12.24 -9.98 1.47
N THR A 432 11.92 -11.21 1.08
CA THR A 432 11.80 -11.61 -0.32
C THR A 432 10.74 -12.70 -0.46
N LEU A 433 9.82 -12.51 -1.41
CA LEU A 433 8.66 -13.36 -1.68
C LEU A 433 7.79 -13.58 -0.43
N GLY A 434 7.53 -12.52 0.32
CA GLY A 434 6.62 -12.51 1.48
C GLY A 434 7.21 -13.13 2.74
N ARG A 435 8.51 -13.43 2.74
CA ARG A 435 9.19 -14.12 3.84
C ARG A 435 10.56 -13.51 4.09
N TRP A 436 11.04 -13.66 5.32
CA TRP A 436 12.40 -13.29 5.66
C TRP A 436 13.34 -14.39 5.18
N GLN A 437 14.34 -13.98 4.42
CA GLN A 437 15.46 -14.80 3.99
C GLN A 437 16.67 -14.35 4.81
N ALA A 438 17.55 -15.28 5.16
CA ALA A 438 18.76 -14.97 5.93
C ALA A 438 19.97 -15.63 5.30
N ALA A 439 21.13 -15.00 5.36
CA ALA A 439 22.40 -15.62 5.01
C ALA A 439 23.53 -15.04 5.87
N ASP A 440 24.52 -15.86 6.16
CA ASP A 440 25.72 -15.47 6.91
C ASP A 440 26.87 -15.25 5.93
N PHE A 441 27.61 -14.15 6.12
CA PHE A 441 28.74 -13.76 5.29
C PHE A 441 29.96 -13.44 6.16
N SER A 442 31.15 -13.52 5.57
CA SER A 442 32.38 -12.96 6.12
C SER A 442 32.80 -11.77 5.27
N ALA A 443 32.97 -10.61 5.90
CA ALA A 443 33.36 -9.38 5.22
C ALA A 443 34.75 -8.92 5.69
N ASN A 444 35.65 -8.69 4.75
CA ASN A 444 37.01 -8.18 4.98
C ASN A 444 37.08 -6.69 4.56
N PRO A 445 38.04 -5.90 5.06
CA PRO A 445 38.34 -4.58 4.52
C PRO A 445 38.47 -4.59 2.98
N GLY A 446 37.82 -3.63 2.34
CA GLY A 446 37.67 -3.51 0.89
C GLY A 446 36.50 -4.29 0.28
N SER A 447 35.84 -5.19 1.02
CA SER A 447 34.71 -5.98 0.49
C SER A 447 33.36 -5.32 0.74
N VAL A 448 32.45 -5.49 -0.23
CA VAL A 448 31.04 -5.14 -0.05
C VAL A 448 30.39 -6.14 0.91
N VAL A 449 29.59 -5.63 1.84
CA VAL A 449 28.81 -6.43 2.78
C VAL A 449 27.63 -7.05 2.03
N GLY A 450 27.65 -8.38 1.96
CA GLY A 450 26.63 -9.18 1.29
C GLY A 450 26.88 -9.37 -0.20
N THR A 451 26.28 -10.42 -0.75
CA THR A 451 26.26 -10.73 -2.18
C THR A 451 25.07 -11.66 -2.46
N THR A 452 24.89 -12.07 -3.72
CA THR A 452 23.95 -13.13 -4.08
C THR A 452 24.37 -14.45 -3.45
N ALA A 453 23.50 -15.03 -2.62
CA ALA A 453 23.75 -16.27 -1.91
C ALA A 453 22.48 -17.10 -1.77
N ARG A 454 22.64 -18.38 -1.43
CA ARG A 454 21.52 -19.22 -1.03
C ARG A 454 21.09 -18.88 0.39
N ALA A 455 19.83 -18.51 0.55
CA ALA A 455 19.22 -18.24 1.83
C ALA A 455 19.22 -19.50 2.71
N THR A 456 19.58 -19.33 3.97
CA THR A 456 19.51 -20.36 5.00
C THR A 456 18.06 -20.81 5.17
N ARG A 457 17.86 -22.13 5.32
CA ARG A 457 16.57 -22.83 5.44
C ARG A 457 15.74 -22.97 4.17
N THR A 458 15.67 -21.95 3.31
CA THR A 458 14.85 -22.02 2.08
C THR A 458 15.64 -22.50 0.87
N GLY A 459 16.96 -22.28 0.84
CA GLY A 459 17.81 -22.60 -0.30
C GLY A 459 17.61 -21.68 -1.51
N LEU A 460 16.74 -20.67 -1.41
CA LEU A 460 16.48 -19.71 -2.48
C LEU A 460 17.72 -18.84 -2.73
N THR A 461 18.08 -18.63 -3.98
CA THR A 461 19.11 -17.66 -4.36
C THR A 461 18.53 -16.26 -4.22
N VAL A 462 19.10 -15.45 -3.33
CA VAL A 462 18.65 -14.09 -3.02
C VAL A 462 19.85 -13.16 -3.04
N ASP A 463 19.70 -11.98 -3.61
CA ASP A 463 20.70 -10.92 -3.54
C ASP A 463 20.67 -10.25 -2.16
N PHE A 464 21.69 -10.48 -1.33
CA PHE A 464 21.83 -9.86 -0.01
C PHE A 464 22.77 -8.65 -0.01
N SER A 465 23.11 -8.09 -1.17
CA SER A 465 24.00 -6.93 -1.28
C SER A 465 23.42 -5.73 -0.53
N THR A 466 24.20 -5.19 0.42
CA THR A 466 23.77 -4.05 1.25
C THR A 466 24.24 -2.70 0.69
N GLY A 467 25.22 -2.74 -0.22
CA GLY A 467 25.92 -1.55 -0.74
C GLY A 467 26.95 -0.94 0.22
N TYR A 468 27.04 -1.40 1.47
CA TYR A 468 28.09 -0.98 2.39
C TYR A 468 29.40 -1.69 2.07
N THR A 469 30.52 -0.99 2.20
CA THR A 469 31.87 -1.57 2.07
C THR A 469 32.56 -1.55 3.41
N VAL A 470 33.18 -2.66 3.84
CA VAL A 470 34.00 -2.66 5.05
C VAL A 470 35.28 -1.90 4.78
N VAL A 471 35.58 -0.90 5.60
CA VAL A 471 36.81 -0.11 5.53
C VAL A 471 37.86 -0.67 6.47
N ASP A 472 37.46 -1.00 7.71
CA ASP A 472 38.37 -1.53 8.73
C ASP A 472 37.61 -2.32 9.82
N VAL A 473 38.32 -3.20 10.53
CA VAL A 473 37.80 -3.96 11.67
C VAL A 473 38.76 -3.80 12.86
N ILE A 474 38.34 -3.00 13.83
CA ILE A 474 39.20 -2.55 14.93
C ILE A 474 38.77 -3.25 16.24
N PRO A 475 39.68 -3.91 16.97
CA PRO A 475 39.35 -4.45 18.29
C PRO A 475 39.09 -3.30 19.28
N VAL A 476 37.97 -3.36 20.01
CA VAL A 476 37.60 -2.36 21.04
C VAL A 476 37.47 -2.94 22.45
N GLY A 477 37.73 -4.24 22.62
CA GLY A 477 37.71 -4.93 23.90
C GLY A 477 37.72 -6.44 23.72
N SER A 478 37.69 -7.19 24.82
CA SER A 478 37.62 -8.66 24.80
C SER A 478 36.37 -9.12 24.03
N GLY A 479 36.57 -9.65 22.82
CA GLY A 479 35.52 -10.18 21.95
C GLY A 479 34.63 -9.16 21.23
N ASN A 480 34.91 -7.86 21.36
CA ASN A 480 34.15 -6.80 20.72
C ASN A 480 34.98 -6.04 19.69
N PHE A 481 34.35 -5.76 18.56
CA PHE A 481 34.98 -5.11 17.43
C PHE A 481 34.14 -3.95 16.95
N ARG A 482 34.83 -2.88 16.55
CA ARG A 482 34.26 -1.78 15.79
C ARG A 482 34.52 -2.04 14.32
N VAL A 483 33.45 -2.20 13.55
CA VAL A 483 33.52 -2.31 12.09
C VAL A 483 33.27 -0.91 11.52
N VAL A 484 34.25 -0.40 10.79
CA VAL A 484 34.13 0.86 10.04
C VAL A 484 33.64 0.52 8.64
N LEU A 485 32.57 1.19 8.20
CA LEU A 485 31.91 0.96 6.93
C LEU A 485 31.89 2.26 6.12
N LEU A 486 31.98 2.12 4.82
CA LEU A 486 31.62 3.15 3.85
C LEU A 486 30.19 2.86 3.38
N SER A 487 29.28 3.80 3.61
CA SER A 487 27.89 3.69 3.17
C SER A 487 27.79 3.82 1.64
N PRO A 488 26.65 3.44 1.03
CA PRO A 488 26.40 3.69 -0.39
C PRO A 488 26.48 5.17 -0.80
N SER A 489 26.27 6.10 0.15
CA SER A 489 26.42 7.54 -0.09
C SER A 489 27.86 8.05 0.05
N GLY A 490 28.82 7.18 0.41
CA GLY A 490 30.22 7.53 0.65
C GLY A 490 30.51 8.05 2.06
N GLU A 491 29.56 7.95 2.99
CA GLU A 491 29.76 8.36 4.38
C GLU A 491 30.40 7.23 5.19
N LEU A 492 31.36 7.58 6.06
CA LEU A 492 31.91 6.64 7.01
C LEU A 492 30.98 6.48 8.21
N VAL A 493 30.54 5.24 8.45
CA VAL A 493 29.75 4.87 9.63
C VAL A 493 30.48 3.78 10.40
N SER A 494 30.30 3.72 11.72
CA SER A 494 30.90 2.66 12.53
C SER A 494 29.86 1.94 13.38
N ARG A 495 29.93 0.62 13.42
CA ARG A 495 29.06 -0.24 14.26
C ARG A 495 29.93 -1.12 15.15
N THR A 496 29.41 -1.56 16.29
CA THR A 496 30.11 -2.54 17.13
C THR A 496 29.38 -3.87 17.15
N THR A 497 30.13 -4.97 17.15
CA THR A 497 29.56 -6.33 17.21
C THR A 497 28.67 -6.52 18.44
N GLY A 498 29.08 -6.00 19.60
CA GLY A 498 28.30 -6.06 20.83
C GLY A 498 26.98 -5.28 20.75
N ALA A 499 26.97 -4.09 20.13
CA ALA A 499 25.73 -3.33 19.94
C ALA A 499 24.77 -4.04 18.97
N ASP A 500 25.29 -4.59 17.88
CA ASP A 500 24.50 -5.36 16.91
C ASP A 500 23.94 -6.65 17.50
N GLN A 501 24.69 -7.33 18.39
CA GLN A 501 24.21 -8.49 19.13
C GLN A 501 23.13 -8.14 20.15
N ALA A 502 23.25 -7.00 20.84
CA ALA A 502 22.29 -6.55 21.85
C ALA A 502 21.05 -5.86 21.27
N SER A 503 21.08 -5.52 19.97
CA SER A 503 20.00 -4.81 19.27
C SER A 503 18.63 -5.48 19.47
N SER A 504 17.62 -4.66 19.79
CA SER A 504 16.22 -5.08 19.81
C SER A 504 15.74 -5.49 18.42
N ASP A 505 16.16 -4.75 17.39
CA ASP A 505 15.75 -4.98 16.00
C ASP A 505 16.26 -6.33 15.49
N ARG A 506 17.49 -6.69 15.88
CA ARG A 506 18.02 -8.02 15.59
C ARG A 506 17.13 -9.11 16.19
N ARG A 507 16.78 -8.99 17.48
CA ARG A 507 15.94 -9.97 18.16
C ARG A 507 14.55 -10.07 17.52
N GLU A 508 13.95 -8.94 17.18
CA GLU A 508 12.67 -8.90 16.48
C GLU A 508 12.73 -9.64 15.14
N ILE A 509 13.74 -9.36 14.32
CA ILE A 509 13.90 -10.01 13.00
C ILE A 509 14.25 -11.48 13.13
N ASP A 510 15.11 -11.85 14.09
CA ASP A 510 15.43 -13.25 14.40
C ASP A 510 14.14 -14.01 14.78
N ASP A 511 13.26 -13.41 15.59
CA ASP A 511 11.99 -13.99 15.99
C ASP A 511 11.00 -14.10 14.83
N GLU A 512 10.87 -13.06 14.00
CA GLU A 512 10.03 -13.09 12.80
C GLU A 512 10.52 -14.15 11.80
N PHE A 513 11.82 -14.20 11.54
CA PHE A 513 12.44 -15.23 10.70
C PHE A 513 12.18 -16.62 11.26
N ASN A 514 12.40 -16.85 12.56
CA ASN A 514 12.19 -18.16 13.16
C ASN A 514 10.71 -18.58 13.21
N LYS A 515 9.79 -17.63 13.44
CA LYS A 515 8.35 -17.88 13.45
C LYS A 515 7.85 -18.44 12.12
N GLN A 516 8.44 -18.02 10.99
CA GLN A 516 8.08 -18.52 9.65
C GLN A 516 8.35 -20.02 9.45
N PHE A 517 9.26 -20.61 10.23
CA PHE A 517 9.64 -22.03 10.12
C PHE A 517 9.18 -22.88 11.30
N LYS A 518 8.51 -22.30 12.30
CA LYS A 518 7.87 -23.09 13.35
C LYS A 518 6.67 -23.77 12.71
N THR A 519 6.78 -25.08 12.45
CA THR A 519 5.65 -25.90 12.02
C THR A 519 4.50 -25.65 13.01
N PRO A 520 3.29 -25.29 12.54
CA PRO A 520 2.13 -25.21 13.43
C PRO A 520 2.07 -26.53 14.17
N LYS A 521 2.19 -26.49 15.50
CA LYS A 521 2.02 -27.69 16.31
C LYS A 521 0.60 -28.12 16.04
N THR A 522 0.41 -29.15 15.20
CA THR A 522 -0.91 -29.73 14.93
C THR A 522 -1.53 -29.91 16.30
N PRO A 523 -2.67 -29.25 16.60
CA PRO A 523 -3.31 -29.43 17.89
C PRO A 523 -3.44 -30.93 18.05
N ALA A 524 -2.77 -31.49 19.07
CA ALA A 524 -2.78 -32.91 19.31
C ALA A 524 -4.25 -33.28 19.29
N ALA A 525 -4.66 -34.07 18.28
CA ALA A 525 -6.05 -34.48 18.15
C ALA A 525 -6.41 -34.99 19.54
N LYS A 526 -7.33 -34.31 20.24
CA LYS A 526 -7.83 -34.80 21.52
C LYS A 526 -8.21 -36.23 21.19
N ALA A 527 -7.50 -37.19 21.78
CA ALA A 527 -7.83 -38.59 21.64
C ALA A 527 -9.27 -38.67 22.15
N GLY A 528 -10.22 -38.65 21.21
CA GLY A 528 -11.63 -38.81 21.50
C GLY A 528 -11.68 -40.16 22.18
N ASN A 529 -11.98 -40.16 23.47
CA ASN A 529 -12.05 -41.36 24.28
C ASN A 529 -13.11 -42.25 23.62
N PRO A 530 -12.74 -43.34 22.93
CA PRO A 530 -13.69 -44.09 22.09
C PRO A 530 -14.59 -45.02 22.93
N GLY A 531 -14.87 -44.65 24.18
CA GLY A 531 -15.43 -45.55 25.19
C GLY A 531 -16.64 -45.04 25.96
N ALA A 532 -17.40 -44.06 25.43
CA ALA A 532 -18.58 -43.53 26.12
C ALA A 532 -19.85 -43.47 25.27
N GLU A 533 -19.98 -44.33 24.25
CA GLU A 533 -21.30 -44.73 23.74
C GLU A 533 -21.60 -46.13 24.27
N GLY A 534 -22.12 -46.15 25.50
CA GLY A 534 -22.80 -47.30 26.09
C GLY A 534 -24.31 -47.13 25.89
N PHE A 535 -24.91 -48.23 25.42
CA PHE A 535 -26.32 -48.62 25.41
C PHE A 535 -27.30 -47.88 26.32
#